data_AF-D7R8H4-F1
#
_entry.id   AF-D7R8H4-F1
#
_cell.length_a   1.000
_cell.length_b   1.000
_cell.length_c   1.000
_cell.angle_alpha   90.00
_cell.angle_beta   90.00
_cell.angle_gamma   90.00
#
_symmetry.space_group_name_H-M   'P 1'
#
loop_
_entity.id
_entity.type
_entity.pdbx_description
1 polymer ?
#
loop_
_entity_poly.entity_id
_entity_poly.type
_entity_poly.pdbx_seq_one_letter_code
_entity_poly.pdbx_strand_id
1 'polypeptide(L)' 'TVHWHGIRSPADMDGVPGLSFPGIAAGETFTYRIPVVQSGTFWYHS' A
#
# COMPACT_ATOMS: atom_id res chain seq x y z
N THR A 1 6.14 4.77 4.36
CA THR A 1 5.09 4.48 3.37
C THR A 1 3.97 3.74 4.07
N VAL A 2 3.02 3.11 3.38
CA VAL A 2 2.11 2.15 4.00
C VAL A 2 2.06 0.90 3.13
N HIS A 3 2.57 -0.22 3.64
CA HIS A 3 2.37 -1.54 3.05
C HIS A 3 1.13 -2.21 3.65
N TRP A 4 0.32 -2.84 2.79
CA TRP A 4 -0.93 -3.50 3.16
C TRP A 4 -0.72 -5.01 3.26
N HIS A 5 -0.14 -5.42 4.39
CA HIS A 5 0.37 -6.77 4.58
C HIS A 5 -0.70 -7.85 4.40
N GLY A 6 -0.46 -8.72 3.42
CA GLY A 6 -1.34 -9.83 3.08
C GLY A 6 -2.55 -9.45 2.22
N ILE A 7 -2.77 -8.16 1.89
CA ILE A 7 -3.83 -7.73 0.98
C ILE A 7 -3.40 -7.96 -0.47
N ARG A 8 -4.27 -8.59 -1.28
CA ARG A 8 -4.12 -8.62 -2.74
C ARG A 8 -4.37 -7.23 -3.31
N SER A 9 -3.31 -6.52 -3.62
CA SER A 9 -3.34 -5.15 -4.13
C SER A 9 -2.73 -5.05 -5.54
N PRO A 10 -3.16 -4.09 -6.37
CA PRO A 10 -2.36 -3.62 -7.50
C PRO A 10 -0.94 -3.29 -7.06
N ALA A 11 0.04 -3.58 -7.92
CA ALA A 11 1.46 -3.48 -7.58
C ALA A 11 1.86 -2.04 -7.22
N ASP A 12 1.28 -1.03 -7.86
CA ASP A 12 1.51 0.40 -7.60
C ASP A 12 0.90 0.91 -6.27
N MET A 13 0.07 0.08 -5.63
CA MET A 13 -0.58 0.37 -4.35
C MET A 13 0.01 -0.45 -3.19
N ASP A 14 1.04 -1.25 -3.44
CA ASP A 14 1.62 -2.16 -2.45
C ASP A 14 2.48 -1.45 -1.37
N GLY A 15 2.95 -0.22 -1.63
CA GLY A 15 3.57 0.62 -0.61
C GLY A 15 5.05 0.37 -0.34
N VAL A 16 5.76 -0.30 -1.25
CA VAL A 16 7.22 -0.52 -1.27
C VAL A 16 7.94 0.56 -2.11
N PRO A 17 8.66 1.54 -1.50
CA PRO A 17 9.45 2.53 -2.22
C PRO A 17 10.44 1.93 -3.21
N GLY A 18 10.60 2.57 -4.37
CA GLY A 18 11.57 2.16 -5.39
C GLY A 18 11.18 0.90 -6.17
N LEU A 19 10.10 0.23 -5.79
CA LEU A 19 9.50 -0.89 -6.52
C LEU A 19 8.07 -0.57 -6.97
N SER A 20 7.18 -0.31 -6.02
CA SER A 20 5.76 -0.04 -6.29
C SER A 20 5.50 1.43 -6.63
N PHE A 21 6.23 2.36 -6.02
CA PHE A 21 6.09 3.80 -6.21
C PHE A 21 7.32 4.56 -5.68
N PRO A 22 7.45 5.89 -5.92
CA PRO A 22 8.61 6.68 -5.49
C PRO A 22 8.74 6.89 -3.96
N GLY A 23 7.72 6.59 -3.17
CA GLY A 23 7.63 6.96 -1.75
C GLY A 23 6.78 8.20 -1.51
N ILE A 24 6.45 8.47 -0.25
CA ILE A 24 5.70 9.66 0.19
C ILE A 24 6.71 10.59 0.86
N ALA A 25 6.92 11.79 0.32
CA ALA A 25 7.82 12.76 0.91
C ALA A 25 7.22 13.38 2.20
N ALA A 26 8.06 14.01 3.02
CA ALA A 26 7.61 14.66 4.24
C ALA A 26 6.59 15.77 3.91
N GLY A 27 5.43 15.72 4.55
CA GLY A 27 4.33 16.68 4.33
C GLY A 27 3.44 16.36 3.12
N GLU A 28 3.81 15.39 2.28
CA GLU A 28 3.02 14.97 1.13
C GLU A 28 1.98 13.91 1.50
N THR A 29 0.99 13.73 0.61
CA THR A 29 -0.07 12.72 0.76
C THR A 29 -0.09 11.78 -0.43
N PHE A 30 -0.37 10.50 -0.16
CA PHE A 30 -0.64 9.49 -1.18
C PHE A 30 -1.98 8.81 -0.88
N THR A 31 -2.84 8.68 -1.90
CA THR A 31 -4.15 8.03 -1.76
C THR A 31 -4.09 6.59 -2.25
N TYR A 32 -4.19 5.64 -1.33
CA TYR A 32 -4.32 4.21 -1.67
C TYR A 32 -5.75 3.90 -2.13
N ARG A 33 -5.88 3.16 -3.24
CA ARG A 33 -7.16 2.62 -3.73
C ARG A 33 -7.01 1.14 -4.03
N ILE A 34 -7.49 0.31 -3.10
CA ILE A 34 -7.29 -1.13 -3.14
C ILE A 34 -8.64 -1.82 -3.18
N PRO A 35 -8.93 -2.66 -4.21
CA PRO A 35 -10.14 -3.47 -4.22
C PRO A 35 -10.02 -4.61 -3.19
N VAL A 36 -11.00 -4.72 -2.28
CA VAL A 36 -11.03 -5.80 -1.29
C VAL A 36 -11.72 -7.01 -1.89
N VAL A 37 -10.93 -7.98 -2.34
CA VAL A 37 -11.40 -9.20 -3.05
C VAL A 37 -11.21 -10.49 -2.27
N GLN A 38 -10.72 -10.41 -1.03
CA GLN A 38 -10.47 -11.57 -0.18
C GLN A 38 -10.90 -11.30 1.26
N SER A 39 -11.23 -12.36 1.99
CA SER A 39 -11.66 -12.32 3.39
C SER A 39 -10.57 -12.85 4.32
N GLY A 40 -10.46 -12.26 5.51
CA GLY A 40 -9.47 -12.65 6.51
C GLY A 40 -9.03 -11.47 7.38
N THR A 41 -8.08 -11.73 8.27
CA THR A 41 -7.44 -10.69 9.09
C THR A 41 -6.13 -10.26 8.42
N PHE A 42 -6.03 -8.97 8.13
CA PHE A 42 -4.87 -8.34 7.52
C PHE A 42 -4.48 -7.10 8.33
N TRP A 43 -3.37 -6.46 7.98
CA TRP A 43 -2.85 -5.31 8.71
C TRP A 43 -2.05 -4.40 7.77
N TYR A 44 -1.69 -3.22 8.25
CA TYR A 44 -0.85 -2.28 7.51
C TYR A 44 0.29 -1.78 8.40
N HIS A 45 1.40 -1.43 7.78
CA HIS A 45 2.57 -0.88 8.47
C HIS A 45 3.41 0.01 7.55
N SER A 46 4.34 0.78 8.12
CA SER A 46 5.33 1.52 7.33
C SER A 46 6.45 0.62 6.81
#